data_AF-A0A959LJA2-F1
#
_entry.id   AF-A0A959LJA2-F1
#
_cell.length_a   1.000
_cell.length_b   1.000
_cell.length_c   1.000
_cell.angle_alpha   90.00
_cell.angle_beta   90.00
_cell.angle_gamma   90.00
#
_symmetry.space_group_name_H-M   'P 1'
#
loop_
_entity.id
_entity.type
_entity.pdbx_description
1 polymer ?
#
loop_
_entity_poly.entity_id
_entity_poly.type
_entity_poly.pdbx_seq_one_letter_code
_entity_poly.pdbx_strand_id
1 'polypeptide(L)'
;LMYLDIEEKKQLCQTIHKTLKQRGGYWITADIYVKLPAEMRAKMPQSMQESSFLEQHRIEENKFDSYEDARAFFSEQGFEIIQEAAPDYEKLSTLPHLMKVLPQQARNSKEPPPKIQATWMLKAV
;
A
#
# COMPACT_ATOMS: atom_id res chain seq x y z
N LEU A 1 -1.63 7.82 1.57
CA LEU A 1 -3.07 7.71 1.22
C LEU A 1 -3.91 7.06 2.33
N MET A 2 -3.36 6.16 3.16
CA MET A 2 -4.11 5.50 4.24
C MET A 2 -4.69 6.43 5.32
N TYR A 3 -4.24 7.69 5.40
CA TYR A 3 -4.76 8.69 6.34
C TYR A 3 -5.93 9.50 5.77
N LEU A 4 -6.19 9.36 4.48
CA LEU A 4 -7.22 10.11 3.77
C LEU A 4 -8.45 9.24 3.60
N ASP A 5 -9.65 9.79 3.76
CA ASP A 5 -10.87 9.12 3.34
C ASP A 5 -11.01 9.10 1.80
N ILE A 6 -12.11 8.57 1.27
CA ILE A 6 -12.29 8.44 -0.19
C ILE A 6 -12.42 9.80 -0.89
N GLU A 7 -13.05 10.80 -0.25
CA GLU A 7 -13.27 12.12 -0.85
C GLU A 7 -11.98 12.94 -0.82
N GLU A 8 -11.24 12.86 0.28
CA GLU A 8 -9.90 13.45 0.39
C GLU A 8 -8.92 12.84 -0.63
N LYS A 9 -8.97 11.52 -0.85
CA LYS A 9 -8.19 10.87 -1.92
C LYS A 9 -8.57 11.40 -3.29
N LYS A 10 -9.86 11.59 -3.60
CA LYS A 10 -10.31 12.18 -4.89
C LYS A 10 -9.80 13.59 -5.07
N GLN A 11 -9.90 14.44 -4.04
CA GLN A 11 -9.42 15.82 -4.08
C GLN A 11 -7.89 15.88 -4.32
N LEU A 12 -7.13 15.02 -3.64
CA LEU A 12 -5.70 14.89 -3.88
C LEU A 12 -5.41 14.46 -5.33
N CYS A 13 -6.12 13.46 -5.83
CA CYS A 13 -5.99 12.97 -7.20
C CYS A 13 -6.26 14.08 -8.23
N GLN A 14 -7.32 14.87 -8.06
CA GLN A 14 -7.64 15.99 -8.94
C GLN A 14 -6.53 17.05 -8.96
N THR A 15 -5.95 17.36 -7.79
CA THR A 15 -4.88 18.35 -7.66
C THR A 15 -3.60 17.87 -8.38
N ILE A 16 -3.23 16.61 -8.18
CA ILE A 16 -2.07 16.00 -8.83
C ILE A 16 -2.32 15.87 -10.33
N HIS A 17 -3.49 15.37 -10.74
CA HIS A 17 -3.87 15.19 -12.15
C HIS A 17 -3.74 16.50 -12.92
N LYS A 18 -4.35 17.58 -12.41
CA LYS A 18 -4.24 18.92 -13.00
C LYS A 18 -2.79 19.36 -13.15
N THR A 19 -1.97 19.14 -12.12
CA THR A 19 -0.55 19.53 -12.13
C THR A 19 0.23 18.74 -13.20
N LEU A 20 0.02 17.43 -13.29
CA LEU A 20 0.68 16.57 -14.26
C LEU A 20 0.19 16.82 -15.70
N LYS A 21 -1.09 17.13 -15.93
CA LYS A 21 -1.58 17.52 -17.27
C LYS A 21 -0.95 18.82 -17.75
N GLN A 22 -0.64 19.74 -16.84
CA GLN A 22 -0.02 21.02 -17.18
C GLN A 22 1.50 20.91 -17.39
N ARG A 23 2.18 20.08 -16.60
CA ARG A 23 3.65 20.07 -16.52
C ARG A 23 4.29 18.79 -17.04
N GLY A 24 3.50 17.77 -17.35
CA GLY A 24 3.97 16.42 -17.64
C GLY A 24 4.48 15.69 -16.38
N GLY A 25 5.06 14.51 -16.59
CA GLY A 25 5.67 13.69 -15.54
C GLY A 25 4.78 12.55 -15.03
N TYR A 26 5.21 11.97 -13.91
CA TYR A 26 4.58 10.83 -13.25
C TYR A 26 4.42 11.10 -11.77
N TRP A 27 3.39 10.52 -11.16
CA TRP A 27 3.23 10.46 -9.72
C TRP A 27 3.62 9.08 -9.22
N ILE A 28 4.61 9.00 -8.33
CA ILE A 28 4.98 7.77 -7.64
C ILE A 28 4.32 7.79 -6.27
N THR A 29 3.49 6.80 -5.98
CA THR A 29 2.82 6.64 -4.68
C THR A 29 3.14 5.27 -4.09
N ALA A 30 3.72 5.25 -2.89
CA ALA A 30 3.98 4.04 -2.12
C ALA A 30 2.81 3.65 -1.20
N ASP A 31 1.68 4.34 -1.36
CA ASP A 31 0.60 4.30 -0.38
C ASP A 31 -0.60 3.43 -0.78
N ILE A 32 -0.35 2.38 -1.57
CA ILE A 32 -1.40 1.44 -1.94
C ILE A 32 -1.46 0.34 -0.88
N TYR A 33 -2.26 0.59 0.14
CA TYR A 33 -2.49 -0.35 1.23
C TYR A 33 -3.87 -0.98 1.08
N VAL A 34 -3.93 -2.30 1.22
CA VAL A 34 -5.18 -3.07 1.24
C VAL A 34 -5.55 -3.46 2.66
N LYS A 35 -6.84 -3.59 2.92
CA LYS A 35 -7.36 -4.07 4.21
C LYS A 35 -6.84 -5.48 4.49
N LEU A 36 -6.43 -5.72 5.73
CA LEU A 36 -6.01 -7.04 6.15
C LEU A 36 -7.24 -7.85 6.61
N PRO A 37 -7.27 -9.16 6.36
CA PRO A 37 -8.28 -10.03 6.95
C PRO A 37 -8.33 -9.87 8.47
N ALA A 38 -9.53 -9.85 9.05
CA ALA A 38 -9.71 -9.65 10.49
C ALA A 38 -8.89 -10.65 11.34
N GLU A 39 -8.76 -11.89 10.86
CA GLU A 39 -7.98 -12.94 11.51
C GLU A 39 -6.47 -12.65 11.55
N MET A 40 -5.93 -12.00 10.52
CA MET A 40 -4.53 -11.58 10.50
C MET A 40 -4.32 -10.35 11.38
N ARG A 41 -5.29 -9.41 11.37
CA ARG A 41 -5.25 -8.21 12.20
C ARG A 41 -5.24 -8.55 13.69
N ALA A 42 -6.09 -9.47 14.13
CA ALA A 42 -6.17 -9.91 15.52
C ALA A 42 -4.89 -10.58 16.04
N LYS A 43 -4.04 -11.10 15.14
CA LYS A 43 -2.77 -11.76 15.46
C LYS A 43 -1.59 -10.80 15.47
N MET A 44 -1.75 -9.55 15.03
CA MET A 44 -0.67 -8.59 15.05
C MET A 44 -0.48 -8.03 16.47
N PRO A 45 0.73 -8.14 17.05
CA PRO A 45 0.99 -7.53 18.34
C PRO A 45 0.88 -6.01 18.21
N GLN A 46 -0.01 -5.41 18.99
CA GLN A 46 -0.21 -3.97 19.08
C GLN A 46 -0.27 -3.57 20.55
N SER A 47 0.44 -2.52 20.91
CA SER A 47 0.24 -1.85 22.20
C SER A 47 -1.11 -1.12 22.20
N MET A 48 -1.66 -0.84 23.40
CA MET A 48 -2.91 -0.07 23.50
C MET A 48 -2.80 1.34 22.90
N GLN A 49 -1.61 1.96 22.97
CA GLN A 49 -1.38 3.27 22.38
C GLN A 49 -1.42 3.22 20.85
N GLU A 50 -0.81 2.20 20.25
CA GLU A 50 -0.85 1.98 18.81
C GLU A 50 -2.26 1.69 18.32
N SER A 51 -3.03 0.84 19.02
CA SER A 51 -4.41 0.53 18.62
C SER A 51 -5.30 1.77 18.65
N SER A 52 -5.22 2.58 19.71
CA SER A 52 -6.02 3.81 19.81
C SER A 52 -5.63 4.84 18.75
N PHE A 53 -4.35 4.95 18.41
CA PHE A 53 -3.89 5.82 17.32
C PHE A 53 -4.46 5.38 15.97
N LEU A 54 -4.36 4.09 15.64
CA LEU A 54 -4.86 3.56 14.36
C LEU A 54 -6.38 3.75 14.22
N GLU A 55 -7.12 3.54 15.30
CA GLU A 55 -8.58 3.72 15.33
C GLU A 55 -8.97 5.20 15.20
N GLN A 56 -8.30 6.10 15.93
CA GLN A 56 -8.55 7.54 15.86
C GLN A 56 -8.38 8.09 14.44
N HIS A 57 -7.41 7.56 13.69
CA HIS A 57 -7.14 7.97 12.32
C HIS A 57 -7.88 7.15 11.26
N ARG A 58 -8.76 6.21 11.66
CA ARG A 58 -9.54 5.35 10.76
C ARG A 58 -8.69 4.69 9.68
N ILE A 59 -7.48 4.28 10.06
CA ILE A 59 -6.44 3.87 9.10
C ILE A 59 -6.89 2.68 8.29
N GLU A 60 -7.55 1.72 8.92
CA GLU A 60 -7.98 0.50 8.25
C GLU A 60 -9.18 0.75 7.34
N GLU A 61 -10.14 1.57 7.77
CA GLU A 61 -11.30 1.98 6.98
C GLU A 61 -10.87 2.72 5.71
N ASN A 62 -9.80 3.52 5.82
CA ASN A 62 -9.24 4.32 4.75
C ASN A 62 -8.38 3.53 3.75
N LYS A 63 -8.05 2.26 4.02
CA LYS A 63 -7.37 1.38 3.04
C LYS A 63 -8.31 0.93 1.93
N PHE A 64 -7.74 0.49 0.82
CA PHE A 64 -8.51 -0.14 -0.26
C PHE A 64 -8.94 -1.54 0.15
N ASP A 65 -10.04 -2.04 -0.40
CA ASP A 65 -10.50 -3.41 -0.14
C ASP A 65 -9.60 -4.43 -0.87
N SER A 66 -9.14 -4.10 -2.08
CA SER A 66 -8.18 -4.89 -2.87
C SER A 66 -7.27 -4.01 -3.74
N TYR A 67 -6.25 -4.63 -4.35
CA TYR A 67 -5.39 -3.94 -5.33
C TYR A 67 -6.16 -3.64 -6.62
N GLU A 68 -7.16 -4.45 -6.94
CA GLU A 68 -8.09 -4.26 -8.05
C GLU A 68 -8.95 -3.02 -7.82
N ASP A 69 -9.48 -2.83 -6.61
CA ASP A 69 -10.26 -1.63 -6.24
C ASP A 69 -9.40 -0.38 -6.27
N ALA A 70 -8.15 -0.47 -5.79
CA ALA A 70 -7.21 0.63 -5.89
C ALA A 70 -6.95 0.99 -7.37
N ARG A 71 -6.75 0.00 -8.25
CA ARG A 71 -6.56 0.22 -9.69
C ARG A 71 -7.79 0.88 -10.32
N ALA A 72 -8.99 0.40 -10.00
CA ALA A 72 -10.24 0.99 -10.47
C ALA A 72 -10.35 2.45 -10.01
N PHE A 73 -10.09 2.73 -8.74
CA PHE A 73 -10.10 4.08 -8.19
C PHE A 73 -9.18 5.04 -8.97
N PHE A 74 -7.90 4.69 -9.18
CA PHE A 74 -7.00 5.57 -9.93
C PHE A 74 -7.41 5.74 -11.39
N SER A 75 -7.91 4.67 -12.03
CA SER A 75 -8.44 4.75 -13.38
C SER A 75 -9.61 5.73 -13.49
N GLU A 76 -10.54 5.69 -12.53
CA GLU A 76 -11.67 6.62 -12.45
C GLU A 76 -11.22 8.07 -12.20
N GLN A 77 -10.10 8.26 -11.48
CA GLN A 77 -9.50 9.58 -11.25
C GLN A 77 -8.62 10.06 -12.42
N GLY A 78 -8.62 9.36 -13.55
CA GLY A 78 -7.87 9.77 -14.76
C GLY A 78 -6.39 9.44 -14.71
N PHE A 79 -5.98 8.39 -13.99
CA PHE A 79 -4.62 7.90 -13.95
C PHE A 79 -4.46 6.52 -14.59
N GLU A 80 -3.37 6.35 -15.32
CA GLU A 80 -2.89 5.07 -15.83
C GLU A 80 -1.73 4.57 -14.97
N ILE A 81 -1.74 3.29 -14.58
CA ILE A 81 -0.62 2.65 -13.88
C ILE A 81 0.42 2.23 -14.92
N ILE A 82 1.58 2.89 -14.90
CA ILE A 82 2.67 2.63 -15.84
C ILE A 82 3.58 1.52 -15.34
N GLN A 83 3.85 1.52 -14.05
CA GLN A 83 4.75 0.55 -13.44
C GLN A 83 4.39 0.33 -11.98
N GLU A 84 4.55 -0.92 -11.53
CA GLU A 84 4.56 -1.28 -10.12
C GLU A 84 5.99 -1.61 -9.70
N ALA A 85 6.41 -1.10 -8.54
CA ALA A 85 7.71 -1.44 -7.97
C ALA A 85 7.71 -2.89 -7.49
N ALA A 86 8.64 -3.68 -8.01
CA ALA A 86 8.91 -5.03 -7.54
C ALA A 86 10.07 -5.01 -6.52
N PRO A 87 9.90 -5.52 -5.30
CA PRO A 87 10.99 -5.63 -4.34
C PRO A 87 12.02 -6.66 -4.81
N ASP A 88 13.29 -6.27 -4.76
CA ASP A 88 14.42 -7.18 -4.99
C ASP A 88 14.87 -7.76 -3.64
N TYR A 89 14.27 -8.90 -3.27
CA TYR A 89 14.53 -9.57 -2.00
C TYR A 89 15.99 -10.04 -1.84
N GLU A 90 16.69 -10.32 -2.94
CA GLU A 90 18.11 -10.73 -2.89
C GLU A 90 19.03 -9.59 -2.41
N LYS A 91 18.61 -8.33 -2.65
CA LYS A 91 19.33 -7.14 -2.23
C LYS A 91 18.93 -6.62 -0.85
N LEU A 92 17.96 -7.24 -0.18
CA LEU A 92 17.56 -6.83 1.16
C LEU A 92 18.61 -7.29 2.18
N SER A 93 19.42 -6.36 2.65
CA SER A 93 20.44 -6.61 3.68
C SER A 93 19.88 -7.20 4.97
N THR A 94 18.59 -6.98 5.25
CA THR A 94 17.88 -7.50 6.43
C THR A 94 17.36 -8.92 6.25
N LEU A 95 17.21 -9.41 5.01
CA LEU A 95 16.63 -10.74 4.74
C LEU A 95 17.45 -11.88 5.38
N PRO A 96 18.80 -11.92 5.30
CA PRO A 96 19.58 -12.95 5.98
C PRO A 96 19.40 -12.96 7.49
N HIS A 97 19.15 -11.80 8.10
CA HIS A 97 18.91 -11.69 9.54
C HIS A 97 17.51 -12.18 9.90
N LEU A 98 16.50 -11.81 9.10
CA LEU A 98 15.12 -12.27 9.26
C LEU A 98 15.01 -13.79 9.14
N MET A 99 15.70 -14.39 8.16
CA MET A 99 15.71 -15.85 7.95
C MET A 99 16.25 -16.63 9.16
N LYS A 100 17.09 -16.03 10.00
CA LYS A 100 17.62 -16.66 11.22
C LYS A 100 16.61 -16.73 12.37
N VAL A 101 15.58 -15.87 12.36
CA VAL A 101 14.59 -15.77 13.44
C VAL A 101 13.20 -16.30 13.04
N LEU A 102 12.94 -16.49 11.74
CA LEU A 102 11.67 -17.05 11.26
C LEU A 102 11.45 -18.49 11.77
N PRO A 103 10.20 -18.92 12.03
CA PRO A 103 9.88 -20.33 12.28
C PRO A 103 10.28 -21.23 11.09
N GLN A 104 10.65 -22.49 11.34
CA GLN A 104 11.07 -23.43 10.27
C GLN A 104 10.03 -23.56 9.14
N GLN A 105 8.74 -23.53 9.49
CA GLN A 105 7.64 -23.61 8.52
C GLN A 105 7.64 -22.41 7.55
N ALA A 106 7.96 -21.21 8.04
CA ALA A 106 8.04 -20.00 7.23
C ALA A 106 9.31 -19.93 6.39
N ARG A 107 10.44 -20.45 6.89
CA ARG A 107 11.72 -20.49 6.15
C ARG A 107 11.67 -21.37 4.90
N ASN A 108 10.86 -22.43 4.93
CA ASN A 108 10.76 -23.41 3.86
C ASN A 108 9.58 -23.13 2.91
N SER A 109 8.84 -22.05 3.14
CA SER A 109 7.79 -21.62 2.21
C SER A 109 8.42 -21.19 0.89
N LYS A 110 7.86 -21.67 -0.23
CA LYS A 110 8.18 -21.17 -1.57
C LYS A 110 7.33 -19.97 -1.97
N GLU A 111 6.31 -19.65 -1.16
CA GLU A 111 5.44 -18.51 -1.42
C GLU A 111 6.13 -17.22 -0.94
N PRO A 112 6.15 -16.17 -1.77
CA PRO A 112 6.66 -14.89 -1.33
C PRO A 112 5.83 -14.36 -0.15
N PRO A 113 6.44 -13.59 0.76
CA PRO A 113 5.70 -12.99 1.86
C PRO A 113 4.51 -12.17 1.32
N PRO A 114 3.38 -12.13 2.05
CA PRO A 114 2.20 -11.42 1.60
C PRO A 114 2.52 -9.94 1.37
N LYS A 115 2.02 -9.41 0.26
CA LYS A 115 2.24 -8.03 -0.15
C LYS A 115 1.49 -7.07 0.78
N ILE A 116 2.23 -6.37 1.63
CA ILE A 116 1.68 -5.44 2.63
C ILE A 116 1.25 -4.10 1.99
N GLN A 117 2.00 -3.65 0.98
CA GLN A 117 1.74 -2.42 0.24
C GLN A 117 2.24 -2.53 -1.19
N ALA A 118 1.73 -1.70 -2.09
CA ALA A 118 2.29 -1.50 -3.42
C ALA A 118 2.82 -0.08 -3.59
N THR A 119 3.85 0.05 -4.43
CA THR A 119 4.29 1.36 -4.95
C THR A 119 4.02 1.42 -6.43
N TRP A 120 3.23 2.40 -6.87
CA TRP A 120 2.82 2.58 -8.26
C TRP A 120 3.35 3.88 -8.83
N MET A 121 3.79 3.81 -10.09
CA MET A 121 4.04 4.96 -10.95
C MET A 121 2.79 5.20 -11.80
N LEU A 122 2.21 6.38 -11.65
CA LEU A 122 0.96 6.79 -12.26
C LEU A 122 1.20 7.92 -13.27
N LYS A 123 0.52 7.86 -14.40
CA LYS A 123 0.49 8.93 -15.41
C LYS A 123 -0.90 9.52 -15.49
N ALA A 124 -1.01 10.85 -15.53
CA ALA A 124 -2.29 11.51 -15.79
C ALA A 124 -2.66 11.38 -17.27
N VAL A 125 -3.84 10.82 -17.55
CA VAL A 125 -4.41 10.67 -18.89
C VAL A 125 -5.53 11.67 -19.13
#